data_AF-A0A969VV53-F1
#
_entry.id   AF-A0A969VV53-F1
#
_cell.length_a   1.000
_cell.length_b   1.000
_cell.length_c   1.000
_cell.angle_alpha   90.00
_cell.angle_beta   90.00
_cell.angle_gamma   90.00
#
_symmetry.space_group_name_H-M   'P 1'
#
loop_
_entity.id
_entity.type
_entity.pdbx_description
1 polymer ?
#
loop_
_entity_poly.entity_id
_entity_poly.type
_entity_poly.pdbx_seq_one_letter_code
_entity_poly.pdbx_strand_id
1 'polypeptide(L)' 'VYRPEYYLEKSEPQAGTAEHITWQEKMSQVHNQALVIIGKQRHGPTGIINLEFESAYTKFKDANNIKFDN' A
#
# COMPACT_ATOMS: atom_id res chain seq x y z
N VAL A 1 6.80 -7.20 -2.73
CA VAL A 1 6.16 -5.87 -2.64
C VAL A 1 4.67 -6.07 -2.61
N TYR A 2 3.98 -5.40 -1.69
CA TYR A 2 2.53 -5.45 -1.56
C TYR A 2 1.96 -4.06 -1.81
N ARG A 3 0.91 -3.98 -2.64
CA ARG A 3 0.23 -2.73 -3.01
C ARG A 3 -1.26 -2.92 -2.70
N PRO A 4 -1.77 -2.44 -1.55
CA PRO A 4 -3.16 -2.71 -1.15
C PRO A 4 -4.17 -2.17 -2.17
N GLU A 5 -3.90 -0.99 -2.74
CA GLU A 5 -4.69 -0.36 -3.81
C GLU A 5 -4.94 -1.31 -4.98
N TYR A 6 -3.91 -1.99 -5.51
CA TYR A 6 -4.04 -2.90 -6.65
C TYR A 6 -5.04 -4.05 -6.41
N TYR A 7 -5.16 -4.51 -5.17
CA TYR A 7 -6.11 -5.57 -4.83
C TYR A 7 -7.49 -5.01 -4.52
N LEU A 8 -7.57 -3.83 -3.92
CA LEU A 8 -8.82 -3.18 -3.57
C LEU A 8 -9.57 -2.68 -4.82
N GLU A 9 -8.85 -2.15 -5.81
CA GLU A 9 -9.40 -1.78 -7.13
C GLU A 9 -10.12 -2.93 -7.81
N LYS A 10 -9.55 -4.15 -7.73
CA LYS A 10 -10.17 -5.35 -8.32
C LYS A 10 -11.45 -5.81 -7.61
N SER A 11 -11.71 -5.29 -6.42
CA SER A 11 -12.90 -5.58 -5.63
C SER A 11 -13.93 -4.44 -5.64
N GLU A 12 -13.88 -3.57 -6.65
CA GLU A 12 -14.82 -2.47 -6.79
C GLU A 12 -16.28 -2.98 -6.84
N PRO A 13 -17.13 -2.58 -5.88
CA PRO A 13 -18.54 -2.94 -5.86
C PRO A 13 -19.35 -2.02 -6.78
N GLN A 14 -20.59 -2.42 -7.09
CA GLN A 14 -21.47 -1.67 -7.98
C GLN A 14 -21.66 -0.22 -7.51
N ALA A 15 -21.48 0.73 -8.44
CA ALA A 15 -21.65 2.15 -8.18
C ALA A 15 -23.06 2.47 -7.65
N GLY A 16 -23.14 3.39 -6.67
CA GLY A 16 -24.38 3.82 -6.04
C GLY A 16 -24.86 2.95 -4.87
N THR A 17 -24.13 1.88 -4.53
CA THR A 17 -24.38 1.09 -3.32
C THR A 17 -23.69 1.69 -2.09
N ALA A 18 -24.18 1.38 -0.89
CA ALA A 18 -23.50 1.76 0.35
C ALA A 18 -22.09 1.17 0.43
N GLU A 19 -21.90 -0.04 -0.10
CA GLU A 19 -20.59 -0.72 -0.19
C GLU A 19 -19.60 0.06 -1.05
N HIS A 20 -20.07 0.71 -2.12
CA HIS A 20 -19.23 1.56 -2.96
C HIS A 20 -18.71 2.79 -2.21
N ILE A 21 -19.51 3.38 -1.32
CA ILE A 21 -19.06 4.48 -0.46
C ILE A 21 -17.93 3.98 0.47
N THR A 22 -18.13 2.84 1.13
CA THR A 22 -17.12 2.27 2.01
C THR A 22 -15.85 1.85 1.24
N TRP A 23 -16.01 1.37 0.01
CA TRP A 23 -14.88 1.05 -0.86
C TRP A 23 -14.10 2.29 -1.27
N GLN A 24 -14.77 3.40 -1.62
CA GLN A 24 -14.13 4.68 -1.94
C GLN A 24 -13.34 5.24 -0.76
N GLU A 25 -13.87 5.13 0.45
CA GLU A 25 -13.17 5.52 1.68
C GLU A 25 -11.89 4.69 1.88
N LYS A 26 -11.98 3.36 1.72
CA LYS A 26 -10.83 2.46 1.82
C LYS A 26 -9.79 2.73 0.72
N MET A 27 -10.23 2.98 -0.51
CA MET A 27 -9.37 3.34 -1.63
C MET A 27 -8.59 4.61 -1.32
N SER A 28 -9.24 5.62 -0.77
CA SER A 28 -8.59 6.88 -0.38
C SER A 28 -7.52 6.68 0.70
N GLN A 29 -7.71 5.72 1.62
CA GLN A 29 -6.75 5.41 2.67
C GLN A 29 -5.51 4.67 2.14
N VAL A 30 -5.68 3.80 1.15
CA VAL A 30 -4.57 2.98 0.59
C VAL A 30 -3.97 3.57 -0.67
N HIS A 31 -4.50 4.70 -1.15
CA HIS A 31 -4.06 5.37 -2.35
C HIS A 31 -2.56 5.68 -2.27
N ASN A 32 -1.83 5.37 -3.33
CA ASN A 32 -0.38 5.46 -3.41
C ASN A 32 0.39 4.64 -2.34
N GLN A 33 -0.23 3.81 -1.51
CA GLN A 33 0.48 3.06 -0.48
C GLN A 33 1.19 1.83 -1.07
N ALA A 34 2.45 1.62 -0.69
CA ALA A 34 3.20 0.41 -0.99
C ALA A 34 3.96 -0.11 0.24
N LEU A 35 3.98 -1.43 0.40
CA LEU A 35 4.72 -2.10 1.46
C LEU A 35 5.84 -2.96 0.86
N VAL A 36 7.07 -2.72 1.30
CA VAL A 36 8.22 -3.56 0.98
C VAL A 36 8.48 -4.49 2.16
N ILE A 37 8.24 -5.77 1.95
CA ILE A 37 8.40 -6.81 2.96
C ILE A 37 9.79 -7.43 2.78
N ILE A 38 10.68 -7.21 3.74
CA ILE A 38 12.00 -7.82 3.82
C ILE A 38 11.83 -9.20 4.45
N GLY A 39 11.60 -10.22 3.62
CA GLY A 39 11.43 -11.60 4.09
C GLY A 39 12.73 -12.30 4.50
N LYS A 40 13.90 -11.81 4.06
CA LYS A 40 15.20 -12.38 4.41
C LYS A 40 16.31 -11.32 4.36
N GLN A 41 17.10 -11.25 5.43
CA GLN A 41 18.27 -10.40 5.57
C GLN A 41 19.36 -11.23 6.28
N ARG A 42 20.50 -11.50 5.65
CA ARG A 42 21.49 -12.46 6.20
C ARG A 42 22.17 -12.00 7.49
N HIS A 43 22.30 -10.68 7.66
CA HIS A 43 23.02 -10.07 8.77
C HIS A 43 22.29 -8.82 9.28
N GLY A 44 20.97 -8.89 9.43
CA GLY A 44 20.19 -7.75 9.90
C GLY A 44 18.72 -8.08 10.09
N PRO A 45 17.94 -7.08 10.53
CA PRO A 45 16.52 -7.28 10.77
C PRO A 45 15.76 -7.50 9.46
N THR A 46 14.76 -8.36 9.54
CA THR A 46 13.63 -8.41 8.60
C THR A 46 12.57 -7.41 9.04
N GLY A 47 11.65 -7.05 8.15
CA GLY A 47 10.60 -6.10 8.50
C GLY A 47 9.80 -5.63 7.30
N ILE A 48 8.93 -4.67 7.55
CA ILE A 48 8.12 -4.03 6.51
C ILE A 48 8.51 -2.56 6.46
N ILE A 49 8.84 -2.08 5.27
CA ILE A 49 9.10 -0.68 5.00
C ILE A 49 7.90 -0.13 4.23
N ASN A 50 7.35 0.98 4.74
CA ASN A 50 6.28 1.70 4.07
C ASN A 50 6.88 2.64 3.02
N LEU A 51 6.35 2.60 1.81
CA LEU A 51 6.72 3.45 0.69
C LEU A 51 5.47 4.05 0.05
N GLU A 52 5.66 5.10 -0.73
CA GLU A 52 4.66 5.63 -1.65
C GLU A 52 4.94 5.10 -3.06
N PHE A 53 3.89 4.80 -3.83
CA PHE A 53 3.97 4.35 -5.21
C PHE A 53 3.21 5.30 -6.13
N GLU A 54 3.92 5.85 -7.11
CA GLU A 54 3.36 6.70 -8.15
C GLU A 54 3.13 5.87 -9.42
N SER A 55 1.85 5.54 -9.67
CA SER A 55 1.44 4.72 -10.81
C SER A 55 1.81 5.31 -12.17
N ALA A 56 1.69 6.62 -12.32
CA ALA A 56 2.00 7.35 -13.55
C ALA A 56 3.45 7.15 -14.05
N TYR A 57 4.38 6.93 -13.13
CA TYR A 57 5.81 6.75 -13.43
C TYR A 57 6.33 5.36 -13.09
N THR A 58 5.46 4.48 -12.56
CA THR A 58 5.85 3.18 -11.98
C THR A 58 7.02 3.35 -10.99
N LYS A 59 6.92 4.37 -10.13
CA LYS A 59 8.04 4.81 -9.27
C LYS A 59 7.68 4.67 -7.79
N PHE A 60 8.63 4.17 -7.01
CA PHE A 60 8.53 4.15 -5.54
C PHE A 60 9.25 5.37 -4.94
N LYS A 61 8.67 5.94 -3.90
CA LYS A 61 9.20 7.05 -3.11
C LYS A 61 9.21 6.67 -1.64
N ASP A 62 10.11 7.29 -0.89
CA ASP A 62 10.12 7.20 0.57
C ASP A 62 8.83 7.82 1.11
N ALA A 63 8.04 7.02 1.83
CA ALA A 63 6.97 7.56 2.64
C ALA A 63 7.62 7.95 3.96
N ASN A 64 7.78 9.25 4.26
CA ASN A 64 8.54 9.88 5.36
C ASN A 64 8.27 9.37 6.81
N ASN A 65 8.19 8.06 7.02
CA ASN A 65 7.79 7.36 8.23
C ASN A 65 8.59 6.05 8.32
N ILE A 66 9.92 6.18 8.43
CA ILE A 66 10.77 5.04 8.73
C ILE A 66 10.62 4.73 10.22
N LYS A 67 9.71 3.83 10.57
CA LYS A 67 9.65 3.22 11.90
C LYS A 67 10.51 1.97 11.89
N PHE A 68 11.67 2.03 12.53
CA PHE A 68 12.44 0.84 12.85
C PHE A 68 11.90 0.27 14.16
N ASP A 69 11.35 -0.94 14.11
CA ASP A 69 11.08 -1.71 15.32
C ASP A 69 12.44 -2.25 15.83
N ASN A 70 12.83 -1.81 17.02
CA ASN A 70 14.01 -2.29 17.76
C ASN A 70 13.68 -3.56 18.54
#